data_AF-Q56W20-F1
#
_entry.id   AF-Q56W20-F1
#
_cell.length_a   1.000
_cell.length_b   1.000
_cell.length_c   1.000
_cell.angle_alpha   90.00
_cell.angle_beta   90.00
_cell.angle_gamma   90.00
#
_symmetry.space_group_name_H-M   'P 1'
#
loop_
_entity.id
_entity.type
_entity.pdbx_description
1 polymer ?
#
loop_
_entity_poly.entity_id
_entity_poly.type
_entity_poly.pdbx_seq_one_letter_code
_entity_poly.pdbx_strand_id
1 'polypeptide(L)'
;YLIVKDGIVKRYNDAKKEWGYGKLIPLTTFLDTNEGYLEQDIASFGAEIFSGTAVQVQEKVTFISNPPNNVFTWKILHFSNLEDKFYYSDDFLVEDRYWRLGFNPKGTGDGRSQAIPIFLYAQGHKPNAVATNTWGAVNLRLKNQRSSNHAQIYSAAWYPTRSDYGVGVNTIISLAEFNDASKGYSVNDSIIFEAEMVKVSVTNIVPI
;
A
#
# COMPACT_ATOMS: atom_id res chain seq x y z
N TYR A 1 4.15 6.37 29.62
CA TYR A 1 3.11 6.03 28.64
C TYR A 1 1.77 6.53 29.14
N LEU A 2 0.93 7.10 28.28
CA LEU A 2 -0.42 7.58 28.61
C LEU A 2 -1.39 6.40 28.56
N ILE A 3 -2.19 6.23 29.61
CA ILE A 3 -3.29 5.25 29.63
C ILE A 3 -4.61 6.01 29.60
N VAL A 4 -5.41 5.79 28.56
CA VAL A 4 -6.78 6.30 28.49
C VAL A 4 -7.73 5.12 28.70
N LYS A 5 -8.47 5.15 29.82
CA LYS A 5 -9.42 4.09 30.16
C LYS A 5 -10.81 4.47 29.66
N ASP A 6 -11.36 3.61 28.82
CA ASP A 6 -12.77 3.67 28.46
C ASP A 6 -13.55 2.75 29.41
N GLY A 7 -14.23 3.34 30.38
CA GLY A 7 -14.85 2.61 31.49
C GLY A 7 -16.10 1.79 31.14
N ILE A 8 -16.45 1.69 29.86
CA ILE A 8 -17.68 1.04 29.39
C ILE A 8 -17.34 -0.17 28.52
N VAL A 9 -17.98 -1.30 28.81
CA VAL A 9 -17.89 -2.50 27.96
C VAL A 9 -18.44 -2.19 26.57
N LYS A 10 -17.58 -2.33 25.56
CA LYS A 10 -17.90 -2.08 24.16
C LYS A 10 -18.05 -3.38 23.41
N ARG A 11 -19.10 -3.50 22.59
CA ARG A 11 -19.33 -4.66 21.72
C ARG A 11 -19.02 -4.30 20.27
N TYR A 12 -18.25 -5.14 19.61
CA TYR A 12 -18.05 -5.11 18.17
C TYR A 12 -19.18 -5.87 17.50
N ASN A 13 -19.70 -5.37 16.37
CA ASN A 13 -20.65 -6.09 15.52
C ASN A 13 -20.47 -5.64 14.06
N ASP A 14 -21.22 -6.24 13.14
CA ASP A 14 -21.11 -5.95 11.71
C ASP A 14 -21.33 -4.47 11.36
N ALA A 15 -22.16 -3.77 12.14
CA ALA A 15 -22.43 -2.34 11.98
C ALA A 15 -21.42 -1.44 12.75
N LYS A 16 -20.76 -1.96 13.80
CA LYS A 16 -19.87 -1.22 14.68
C LYS A 16 -18.55 -1.96 14.87
N LYS A 17 -17.64 -1.73 13.93
CA LYS A 17 -16.32 -2.37 13.85
C LYS A 17 -15.19 -1.58 14.50
N GLU A 18 -15.45 -0.34 14.89
CA GLU A 18 -14.43 0.58 15.41
C GLU A 18 -14.87 1.23 16.72
N TRP A 19 -13.95 1.22 17.68
CA TRP A 19 -14.07 1.91 18.96
C TRP A 19 -12.76 2.64 19.26
N GLY A 20 -12.85 3.90 19.69
CA GLY A 20 -11.67 4.68 20.04
C GLY A 20 -11.99 6.16 20.15
N TYR A 21 -10.94 6.96 20.19
CA TYR A 21 -11.00 8.42 20.26
C TYR A 21 -10.54 8.99 18.92
N GLY A 22 -11.41 9.68 18.19
CA GLY A 22 -11.02 10.36 16.94
C GLY A 22 -9.97 11.46 17.16
N LYS A 23 -9.85 11.96 18.40
CA LYS A 23 -8.81 12.87 18.87
C LYS A 23 -8.40 12.44 20.27
N LEU A 24 -7.23 11.81 20.40
CA LEU A 24 -6.74 11.31 21.68
C LEU A 24 -5.99 12.39 22.47
N ILE A 25 -4.97 12.99 21.84
CA ILE A 25 -4.20 14.11 22.37
C ILE A 25 -3.97 15.16 21.27
N PRO A 26 -3.72 16.43 21.61
CA PRO A 26 -3.33 17.44 20.64
C PRO A 26 -2.03 17.06 19.91
N LEU A 27 -1.94 17.38 18.62
CA LEU A 27 -0.73 17.12 17.83
C LEU A 27 0.50 17.84 18.42
N THR A 28 0.30 19.06 18.94
CA THR A 28 1.37 19.83 19.59
C THR A 28 1.93 19.12 20.82
N THR A 29 1.07 18.46 21.61
CA THR A 29 1.48 17.66 22.78
C THR A 29 2.17 16.38 22.34
N PHE A 30 1.67 15.71 21.30
CA PHE A 30 2.30 14.51 20.77
C PHE A 30 3.71 14.77 20.23
N LEU A 31 3.92 15.92 19.58
CA LEU A 31 5.21 16.33 19.00
C LEU A 31 6.18 16.96 20.00
N ASP A 32 5.76 17.26 21.23
CA ASP A 32 6.64 17.81 22.25
C ASP A 32 7.55 16.70 22.80
N THR A 33 8.86 16.86 22.59
CA THR A 33 9.86 15.87 23.02
C THR A 33 9.96 15.75 24.54
N ASN A 34 9.48 16.72 25.30
CA ASN A 34 9.43 16.66 26.77
C ASN A 34 8.32 15.74 27.29
N GLU A 35 7.29 15.48 26.48
CA GLU A 35 6.16 14.63 26.87
C GLU A 35 6.50 13.13 26.76
N GLY A 36 7.55 12.78 26.00
CA GLY A 36 8.05 11.40 25.88
C GLY A 36 7.15 10.47 25.06
N TYR A 37 6.23 11.01 24.23
CA TYR A 37 5.41 10.21 23.30
C TYR A 37 6.16 9.80 22.03
N LEU A 38 7.20 10.54 21.67
CA LEU A 38 8.07 10.27 20.54
C LEU A 38 9.51 10.08 21.02
N GLU A 39 10.10 8.95 20.69
CA GLU A 39 11.52 8.66 20.90
C GLU A 39 12.12 8.29 19.54
N GLN A 40 13.10 9.06 19.07
CA GLN A 40 13.74 8.84 17.76
C GLN A 40 12.73 8.74 16.59
N ASP A 41 11.72 9.62 16.55
CA ASP A 41 10.60 9.60 15.59
C ASP A 41 9.73 8.33 15.63
N ILE A 42 9.86 7.53 16.69
CA ILE A 42 9.06 6.33 16.93
C ILE A 42 8.10 6.62 18.08
N ALA A 43 6.81 6.39 17.84
CA ALA A 43 5.79 6.35 18.88
C ALA A 43 5.21 4.93 18.97
N SER A 44 4.92 4.49 20.19
CA SER A 44 4.25 3.22 20.45
C SER A 44 2.82 3.47 20.92
N PHE A 45 1.88 2.79 20.28
CA PHE A 45 0.46 2.82 20.64
C PHE A 45 0.02 1.40 20.99
N GLY A 46 -0.81 1.27 22.02
CA GLY A 46 -1.41 0.00 22.43
C GLY A 46 -2.90 0.16 22.69
N ALA A 47 -3.66 -0.89 22.46
CA ALA A 47 -5.05 -0.99 22.86
C ALA A 47 -5.22 -2.29 23.64
N GLU A 48 -5.68 -2.19 24.90
CA GLU A 48 -6.01 -3.35 25.70
C GLU A 48 -7.47 -3.73 25.48
N ILE A 49 -7.72 -4.92 24.92
CA ILE A 49 -9.06 -5.45 24.71
C ILE A 49 -9.25 -6.63 25.65
N PHE A 50 -10.11 -6.46 26.66
CA PHE A 50 -10.47 -7.54 27.57
C PHE A 50 -11.53 -8.44 26.91
N SER A 51 -11.09 -9.58 26.38
CA SER A 51 -11.95 -10.75 26.21
C SER A 51 -12.09 -11.43 27.59
N GLY A 52 -13.24 -12.03 27.91
CA GLY A 52 -13.43 -12.78 29.17
C GLY A 52 -12.54 -14.03 29.31
N THR A 53 -11.63 -14.27 28.37
CA THR A 53 -10.64 -15.34 28.35
C THR A 53 -9.24 -14.75 28.46
N ALA A 54 -8.37 -15.40 29.23
CA ALA A 54 -6.96 -14.99 29.35
C ALA A 54 -6.28 -15.03 27.98
N VAL A 55 -5.90 -13.86 27.48
CA VAL A 55 -5.11 -13.71 26.25
C VAL A 55 -3.64 -13.85 26.65
N GLN A 56 -2.90 -14.78 26.02
CA GLN A 56 -1.48 -15.03 26.31
C GLN A 56 -0.54 -14.46 25.24
N VAL A 57 -1.11 -13.95 24.14
CA VAL A 57 -0.38 -13.44 22.98
C VAL A 57 -1.05 -12.20 22.43
N GLN A 58 -0.28 -11.29 21.84
CA GLN A 58 -0.76 -10.06 21.22
C GLN A 58 -0.30 -9.97 19.77
N GLU A 59 -1.08 -9.27 18.94
CA GLU A 59 -0.67 -8.88 17.60
C GLU A 59 0.20 -7.62 17.66
N LYS A 60 1.42 -7.72 17.15
CA LYS A 60 2.34 -6.60 17.00
C LYS A 60 2.45 -6.24 15.52
N VAL A 61 1.87 -5.10 15.15
CA VAL A 61 1.99 -4.52 13.80
C VAL A 61 3.17 -3.55 13.78
N THR A 62 4.13 -3.78 12.89
CA THR A 62 5.33 -2.94 12.73
C THR A 62 5.36 -2.38 11.31
N PHE A 63 5.60 -1.07 11.17
CA PHE A 63 5.70 -0.43 9.85
C PHE A 63 7.16 -0.35 9.42
N ILE A 64 7.53 -1.15 8.43
CA ILE A 64 8.88 -1.19 7.87
C ILE A 64 8.98 -0.14 6.78
N SER A 65 9.82 0.88 7.00
CA SER A 65 10.12 1.91 6.01
C SER A 65 11.25 1.43 5.09
N ASN A 66 11.12 1.66 3.79
CA ASN A 66 12.10 1.26 2.76
C ASN A 66 12.57 -0.20 2.93
N PRO A 67 11.65 -1.18 2.91
CA PRO A 67 12.00 -2.59 3.09
C PRO A 67 13.04 -3.07 2.05
N PRO A 68 13.82 -4.12 2.35
CA PRO A 68 14.75 -4.69 1.37
C PRO A 68 14.02 -5.13 0.09
N ASN A 69 14.65 -4.96 -1.07
CA ASN A 69 14.07 -5.29 -2.37
C ASN A 69 12.71 -4.62 -2.64
N ASN A 70 12.54 -3.38 -2.17
CA ASN A 70 11.29 -2.64 -2.31
C ASN A 70 10.98 -2.14 -3.73
N VAL A 71 11.91 -2.24 -4.67
CA VAL A 71 11.69 -1.79 -6.05
C VAL A 71 11.43 -2.99 -6.96
N PHE A 72 10.26 -3.00 -7.58
CA PHE A 72 9.88 -3.95 -8.63
C PHE A 72 9.69 -3.22 -9.95
N THR A 73 10.11 -3.84 -11.05
CA THR A 73 9.96 -3.28 -12.40
C THR A 73 9.29 -4.30 -13.31
N TRP A 74 8.31 -3.83 -14.08
CA TRP A 74 7.58 -4.63 -15.05
C TRP A 74 7.71 -4.01 -16.44
N LYS A 75 8.49 -4.65 -17.30
CA LYS A 75 8.61 -4.27 -18.71
C LYS A 75 7.57 -5.00 -19.54
N ILE A 76 6.79 -4.24 -20.29
CA ILE A 76 5.77 -4.76 -21.21
C ILE A 76 6.26 -4.52 -22.63
N LEU A 77 6.37 -5.59 -23.41
CA LEU A 77 6.74 -5.57 -24.81
C LEU A 77 5.50 -5.62 -25.69
N HIS A 78 5.63 -5.18 -26.94
CA HIS A 78 4.56 -5.19 -27.94
C HIS A 78 3.28 -4.50 -27.43
N PHE A 79 3.43 -3.35 -26.76
CA PHE A 79 2.34 -2.63 -26.10
C PHE A 79 1.17 -2.34 -27.04
N SER A 80 1.48 -2.00 -28.30
CA SER A 80 0.50 -1.72 -29.34
C SER A 80 -0.48 -2.88 -29.60
N ASN A 81 -0.06 -4.12 -29.35
CA ASN A 81 -0.86 -5.34 -29.57
C ASN A 81 -1.77 -5.69 -28.39
N LEU A 82 -1.70 -4.98 -27.27
CA LEU A 82 -2.49 -5.33 -26.10
C LEU A 82 -3.97 -4.99 -26.28
N GLU A 83 -4.82 -5.93 -25.85
CA GLU A 83 -6.27 -5.89 -25.92
C GLU A 83 -6.86 -5.03 -24.77
N ASP A 84 -8.14 -4.71 -24.87
CA ASP A 84 -8.90 -4.06 -23.80
C ASP A 84 -9.24 -5.07 -22.68
N LYS A 85 -8.22 -5.43 -21.89
CA LYS A 85 -8.36 -6.27 -20.70
C LYS A 85 -7.30 -5.93 -19.67
N PHE A 86 -7.48 -6.42 -18.45
CA PHE A 86 -6.46 -6.29 -17.43
C PHE A 86 -5.31 -7.26 -17.68
N TYR A 87 -4.10 -6.71 -17.60
CA TYR A 87 -2.84 -7.43 -17.56
C TYR A 87 -2.22 -7.25 -16.19
N TYR A 88 -1.50 -8.28 -15.73
CA TYR A 88 -0.84 -8.31 -14.43
C TYR A 88 0.62 -8.67 -14.60
N SER A 89 1.48 -8.12 -13.75
CA SER A 89 2.87 -8.55 -13.62
C SER A 89 2.95 -9.91 -12.91
N ASP A 90 4.16 -10.47 -12.88
CA ASP A 90 4.49 -11.49 -11.89
C ASP A 90 4.33 -10.93 -10.47
N ASP A 91 4.09 -11.84 -9.52
CA ASP A 91 4.04 -11.51 -8.11
C ASP A 91 5.46 -11.23 -7.58
N PHE A 92 5.60 -10.22 -6.74
CA PHE A 92 6.83 -9.87 -6.04
C PHE A 92 6.57 -9.77 -4.54
N LEU A 93 7.50 -10.32 -3.76
CA LEU A 93 7.40 -10.36 -2.30
C LEU A 93 8.03 -9.11 -1.71
N VAL A 94 7.29 -8.37 -0.89
CA VAL A 94 7.85 -7.36 0.00
C VAL A 94 7.36 -7.65 1.40
N GLU A 95 8.32 -7.89 2.30
CA GLU A 95 8.11 -8.40 3.65
C GLU A 95 7.36 -9.75 3.68
N ASP A 96 6.09 -9.73 4.08
CA ASP A 96 5.25 -10.91 4.32
C ASP A 96 4.17 -11.10 3.26
N ARG A 97 4.02 -10.14 2.34
CA ARG A 97 2.91 -10.04 1.40
C ARG A 97 3.42 -10.06 -0.03
N TYR A 98 2.79 -10.87 -0.87
CA TYR A 98 2.98 -10.82 -2.31
C TYR A 98 2.17 -9.67 -2.89
N TRP A 99 2.77 -8.98 -3.85
CA TRP A 99 2.20 -7.85 -4.54
C TRP A 99 2.32 -8.08 -6.04
N ARG A 100 1.47 -7.43 -6.84
CA ARG A 100 1.65 -7.37 -8.29
C ARG A 100 1.14 -6.05 -8.84
N LEU A 101 1.67 -5.65 -9.97
CA LEU A 101 1.13 -4.53 -10.72
C LEU A 101 0.02 -5.01 -11.65
N GLY A 102 -0.97 -4.16 -11.89
CA GLY A 102 -2.00 -4.43 -12.88
C GLY A 102 -2.46 -3.17 -13.59
N PHE A 103 -2.82 -3.29 -14.86
CA PHE A 103 -3.36 -2.21 -15.66
C PHE A 103 -4.20 -2.73 -16.81
N ASN A 104 -5.06 -1.86 -17.37
CA ASN A 104 -5.67 -2.07 -18.67
C ASN A 104 -5.09 -1.02 -19.64
N PRO A 105 -4.47 -1.43 -20.76
CA PRO A 105 -3.85 -0.52 -21.73
C PRO A 105 -4.85 0.44 -22.40
N LYS A 106 -6.14 0.14 -22.37
CA LYS A 106 -7.22 0.98 -22.91
C LYS A 106 -7.98 1.73 -21.81
N GLY A 107 -7.47 1.77 -20.57
CA GLY A 107 -8.01 2.51 -19.44
C GLY A 107 -9.15 1.82 -18.68
N THR A 108 -9.80 2.55 -17.75
CA THR A 108 -10.85 2.04 -16.84
C THR A 108 -12.03 3.02 -16.75
N GLY A 109 -13.22 2.53 -16.34
CA GLY A 109 -14.41 3.37 -16.09
C GLY A 109 -15.27 3.70 -17.32
N ASP A 110 -16.11 4.74 -17.27
CA ASP A 110 -17.06 5.09 -18.35
C ASP A 110 -16.51 6.14 -19.34
N GLY A 111 -15.21 6.47 -19.24
CA GLY A 111 -14.46 7.38 -20.13
C GLY A 111 -13.14 6.76 -20.61
N ARG A 112 -13.16 5.45 -20.85
CA ARG A 112 -12.01 4.51 -20.89
C ARG A 112 -10.75 5.01 -21.61
N SER A 113 -10.84 5.85 -22.63
CA SER A 113 -9.77 6.01 -23.62
C SER A 113 -8.82 7.22 -23.44
N GLN A 114 -8.65 7.84 -22.27
CA GLN A 114 -7.84 9.06 -22.18
C GLN A 114 -6.55 8.98 -21.33
N ALA A 115 -6.31 7.86 -20.65
CA ALA A 115 -5.15 7.72 -19.79
C ALA A 115 -4.67 6.28 -19.63
N ILE A 116 -3.42 6.14 -19.20
CA ILE A 116 -2.87 4.86 -18.75
C ILE A 116 -3.12 4.72 -17.24
N PRO A 117 -3.85 3.67 -16.79
CA PRO A 117 -4.03 3.39 -15.37
C PRO A 117 -2.87 2.55 -14.83
N ILE A 118 -2.71 2.51 -13.51
CA ILE A 118 -1.84 1.56 -12.83
C ILE A 118 -2.35 1.31 -11.41
N PHE A 119 -2.30 0.05 -10.99
CA PHE A 119 -2.70 -0.36 -9.65
C PHE A 119 -1.68 -1.33 -9.05
N LEU A 120 -1.50 -1.23 -7.75
CA LEU A 120 -0.84 -2.22 -6.93
C LEU A 120 -1.92 -3.15 -6.35
N TYR A 121 -1.77 -4.45 -6.58
CA TYR A 121 -2.65 -5.48 -6.05
C TYR A 121 -1.95 -6.25 -4.94
N ALA A 122 -2.64 -6.42 -3.82
CA ALA A 122 -2.21 -7.33 -2.77
C ALA A 122 -2.64 -8.76 -3.09
N GLN A 123 -1.70 -9.70 -3.02
CA GLN A 123 -1.89 -11.13 -3.29
C GLN A 123 -1.79 -11.94 -2.00
N GLY A 124 -1.37 -13.20 -2.06
CA GLY A 124 -1.21 -14.03 -0.86
C GLY A 124 -0.12 -13.53 0.08
N HIS A 125 0.08 -14.27 1.17
CA HIS A 125 1.21 -14.09 2.08
C HIS A 125 2.27 -15.16 1.85
N LYS A 126 3.52 -14.90 2.24
CA LYS A 126 4.55 -15.94 2.24
C LYS A 126 4.24 -17.04 3.27
N PRO A 127 4.80 -18.26 3.13
CA PRO A 127 4.63 -19.31 4.13
C PRO A 127 4.98 -18.83 5.54
N ASN A 128 4.17 -19.21 6.52
CA ASN A 128 4.33 -18.90 7.95
C ASN A 128 4.17 -17.42 8.36
N ALA A 129 3.82 -16.52 7.44
CA ALA A 129 3.44 -15.16 7.79
C ALA A 129 2.05 -15.11 8.44
N VAL A 130 1.83 -14.16 9.34
CA VAL A 130 0.50 -13.92 9.93
C VAL A 130 -0.38 -13.24 8.88
N ALA A 131 -1.46 -13.91 8.47
CA ALA A 131 -2.32 -13.44 7.40
C ALA A 131 -3.32 -12.38 7.87
N THR A 132 -2.87 -11.13 8.00
CA THR A 132 -3.72 -9.98 8.37
C THR A 132 -3.84 -8.98 7.23
N ASN A 133 -4.69 -7.96 7.44
CA ASN A 133 -4.65 -6.75 6.63
C ASN A 133 -3.23 -6.17 6.65
N THR A 134 -2.78 -5.66 5.51
CA THR A 134 -1.42 -5.16 5.31
C THR A 134 -1.49 -3.70 4.86
N TRP A 135 -0.85 -2.80 5.59
CA TRP A 135 -0.61 -1.44 5.11
C TRP A 135 0.47 -1.50 4.03
N GLY A 136 0.20 -0.89 2.88
CA GLY A 136 1.18 -0.70 1.81
C GLY A 136 1.16 0.73 1.34
N ALA A 137 2.32 1.37 1.33
CA ALA A 137 2.58 2.66 0.70
C ALA A 137 3.61 2.49 -0.41
N VAL A 138 3.33 3.03 -1.59
CA VAL A 138 4.07 2.77 -2.82
C VAL A 138 4.18 4.04 -3.67
N ASN A 139 5.34 4.24 -4.29
CA ASN A 139 5.47 5.11 -5.46
C ASN A 139 5.26 4.25 -6.72
N LEU A 140 4.17 4.49 -7.43
CA LEU A 140 3.89 3.89 -8.73
C LEU A 140 4.45 4.81 -9.82
N ARG A 141 5.19 4.23 -10.76
CA ARG A 141 5.83 4.98 -11.84
C ARG A 141 5.57 4.33 -13.20
N LEU A 142 5.37 5.19 -14.21
CA LEU A 142 5.60 4.86 -15.61
C LEU A 142 6.94 5.50 -15.97
N LYS A 143 7.92 4.65 -16.28
CA LYS A 143 9.26 5.13 -16.54
C LYS A 143 9.32 5.85 -17.88
N ASN A 144 9.93 7.02 -17.84
CA ASN A 144 10.54 7.61 -19.00
C ASN A 144 11.82 6.84 -19.32
N GLN A 145 11.94 6.35 -20.54
CA GLN A 145 13.03 5.47 -20.99
C GLN A 145 14.20 6.25 -21.60
N ARG A 146 14.12 7.58 -21.66
CA ARG A 146 15.15 8.48 -22.22
C ARG A 146 15.68 9.51 -21.22
N SER A 147 15.02 9.66 -20.08
CA SER A 147 15.40 10.60 -19.03
C SER A 147 14.93 10.12 -17.65
N SER A 148 15.31 10.85 -16.60
CA SER A 148 14.79 10.63 -15.24
C SER A 148 13.40 11.21 -14.99
N ASN A 149 12.76 11.84 -15.98
CA ASN A 149 11.45 12.47 -15.84
C ASN A 149 10.31 11.44 -15.91
N HIS A 150 10.19 10.59 -14.89
CA HIS A 150 9.16 9.56 -14.78
C HIS A 150 7.81 10.17 -14.39
N ALA A 151 6.71 9.62 -14.93
CA ALA A 151 5.39 9.91 -14.40
C ALA A 151 5.24 9.10 -13.11
N GLN A 152 4.97 9.77 -11.99
CA GLN A 152 4.97 9.16 -10.66
C GLN A 152 3.73 9.56 -9.87
N ILE A 153 3.19 8.62 -9.10
CA ILE A 153 2.17 8.88 -8.09
C ILE A 153 2.45 8.09 -6.81
N TYR A 154 2.16 8.70 -5.67
CA TYR A 154 2.16 8.03 -4.38
C TYR A 154 0.77 7.46 -4.09
N SER A 155 0.71 6.22 -3.62
CA SER A 155 -0.52 5.57 -3.16
C SER A 155 -0.28 4.85 -1.85
N ALA A 156 -1.22 4.94 -0.91
CA ALA A 156 -1.15 4.22 0.35
C ALA A 156 -2.53 3.78 0.81
N ALA A 157 -2.64 2.54 1.29
CA ALA A 157 -3.88 1.96 1.76
C ALA A 157 -3.65 0.79 2.71
N TRP A 158 -4.69 0.46 3.48
CA TRP A 158 -4.84 -0.86 4.09
C TRP A 158 -5.40 -1.83 3.05
N TYR A 159 -4.63 -2.86 2.73
CA TYR A 159 -5.05 -3.96 1.87
C TYR A 159 -5.66 -5.07 2.74
N PRO A 160 -6.85 -5.57 2.40
CA PRO A 160 -7.48 -6.64 3.16
C PRO A 160 -6.72 -7.96 3.00
N THR A 161 -6.94 -8.91 3.91
CA THR A 161 -6.32 -10.25 3.84
C THR A 161 -6.56 -10.97 2.50
N ARG A 162 -7.74 -10.78 1.88
CA ARG A 162 -8.06 -11.39 0.57
C ARG A 162 -7.11 -10.92 -0.55
N SER A 163 -6.85 -11.81 -1.48
CA SER A 163 -6.09 -11.51 -2.70
C SER A 163 -6.91 -10.65 -3.68
N ASP A 164 -6.25 -10.12 -4.70
CA ASP A 164 -6.87 -9.37 -5.81
C ASP A 164 -7.57 -8.06 -5.42
N TYR A 165 -7.21 -7.50 -4.26
CA TYR A 165 -7.58 -6.14 -3.93
C TYR A 165 -6.53 -5.16 -4.45
N GLY A 166 -6.92 -4.34 -5.43
CA GLY A 166 -6.07 -3.36 -6.08
C GLY A 166 -6.35 -1.92 -5.64
N VAL A 167 -5.30 -1.16 -5.38
CA VAL A 167 -5.37 0.29 -5.12
C VAL A 167 -4.34 0.98 -6.02
N GLY A 168 -4.70 2.15 -6.55
CA GLY A 168 -3.87 2.86 -7.51
C GLY A 168 -4.63 4.02 -8.13
N VAL A 169 -4.35 4.30 -9.40
CA VAL A 169 -4.96 5.42 -10.13
C VAL A 169 -5.42 5.02 -11.52
N ASN A 170 -6.51 5.65 -11.95
CA ASN A 170 -7.02 5.49 -13.32
C ASN A 170 -6.18 6.28 -14.34
N THR A 171 -5.38 7.25 -13.88
CA THR A 171 -4.57 8.13 -14.73
C THR A 171 -3.21 8.37 -14.10
N ILE A 172 -2.19 7.66 -14.56
CA ILE A 172 -0.79 8.02 -14.28
C ILE A 172 -0.25 9.03 -15.29
N ILE A 173 -0.73 8.96 -16.53
CA ILE A 173 -0.39 9.84 -17.64
C ILE A 173 -1.55 9.89 -18.63
N SER A 174 -1.74 11.02 -19.30
CA SER A 174 -2.70 11.13 -20.41
C SER A 174 -2.22 10.36 -21.64
N LEU A 175 -3.14 9.87 -22.48
CA LEU A 175 -2.75 9.25 -23.76
C LEU A 175 -2.06 10.23 -24.70
N ALA A 176 -2.42 11.53 -24.68
CA ALA A 176 -1.78 12.54 -25.51
C ALA A 176 -0.29 12.67 -25.19
N GLU A 177 0.06 12.73 -23.91
CA GLU A 177 1.46 12.80 -23.47
C GLU A 177 2.17 11.45 -23.63
N PHE A 178 1.47 10.34 -23.38
CA PHE A 178 2.02 9.00 -23.56
C PHE A 178 2.41 8.70 -25.02
N ASN A 179 1.54 9.09 -25.97
CA ASN A 179 1.74 8.88 -27.40
C ASN A 179 2.72 9.87 -28.04
N ASP A 180 3.08 10.95 -27.35
CA ASP A 180 4.14 11.84 -27.81
C ASP A 180 5.50 11.14 -27.70
N ALA A 181 5.98 10.65 -28.85
CA ALA A 181 7.24 9.93 -28.95
C ALA A 181 8.44 10.75 -28.48
N SER A 182 8.37 12.08 -28.39
CA SER A 182 9.43 12.92 -27.82
C SER A 182 9.54 12.79 -26.29
N LYS A 183 8.44 12.44 -25.61
CA LYS A 183 8.38 12.30 -24.15
C LYS A 183 9.05 11.04 -23.64
N GLY A 184 9.15 9.98 -24.44
CA GLY A 184 9.97 8.80 -24.13
C GLY A 184 9.36 7.80 -23.16
N TYR A 185 8.05 7.83 -22.91
CA TYR A 185 7.37 6.84 -22.06
C TYR A 185 7.14 5.49 -22.77
N SER A 186 6.92 5.52 -24.08
CA SER A 186 6.92 4.34 -24.96
C SER A 186 8.12 4.37 -25.89
N VAL A 187 8.95 3.33 -25.87
CA VAL A 187 10.15 3.18 -26.70
C VAL A 187 10.21 1.77 -27.25
N ASN A 188 10.40 1.65 -28.57
CA ASN A 188 10.44 0.36 -29.28
C ASN A 188 9.22 -0.53 -28.97
N ASP A 189 8.04 0.08 -29.00
CA ASP A 189 6.76 -0.57 -28.67
C ASP A 189 6.76 -1.27 -27.29
N SER A 190 7.48 -0.69 -26.34
CA SER A 190 7.56 -1.18 -24.97
C SER A 190 7.38 -0.06 -23.95
N ILE A 191 6.81 -0.41 -22.81
CA ILE A 191 6.68 0.46 -21.64
C ILE A 191 7.26 -0.22 -20.41
N ILE A 192 7.56 0.56 -19.37
CA ILE A 192 8.12 0.04 -18.12
C ILE A 192 7.36 0.68 -16.96
N PHE A 193 6.66 -0.14 -16.19
CA PHE A 193 6.14 0.26 -14.89
C PHE A 193 7.12 -0.09 -13.78
N GLU A 194 7.09 0.70 -12.71
CA GLU A 194 7.90 0.46 -11.51
C GLU A 194 7.02 0.70 -10.27
N ALA A 195 7.16 -0.17 -9.28
CA ALA A 195 6.61 0.01 -7.94
C ALA A 195 7.78 0.08 -6.95
N GLU A 196 7.88 1.19 -6.24
CA GLU A 196 8.79 1.33 -5.10
C GLU A 196 7.95 1.32 -3.82
N MET A 197 7.99 0.23 -3.07
CA MET A 197 7.32 0.07 -1.78
C MET A 197 8.05 0.91 -0.72
N VAL A 198 7.51 2.07 -0.37
CA VAL A 198 8.18 2.97 0.58
C VAL A 198 7.90 2.59 2.04
N LYS A 199 6.78 1.91 2.30
CA LYS A 199 6.44 1.41 3.64
C LYS A 199 5.46 0.26 3.57
N VAL A 200 5.73 -0.82 4.31
CA VAL A 200 4.85 -1.99 4.43
C VAL A 200 4.71 -2.40 5.89
N SER A 201 3.51 -2.74 6.34
CA SER A 201 3.33 -3.31 7.68
C SER A 201 3.62 -4.81 7.72
N VAL A 202 4.24 -5.26 8.81
CA VAL A 202 4.41 -6.67 9.16
C VAL A 202 3.70 -6.94 10.47
N THR A 203 2.97 -8.06 10.55
CA THR A 203 2.26 -8.47 11.75
C THR A 203 2.90 -9.73 12.33
N ASN A 204 3.23 -9.70 13.61
CA ASN A 204 3.73 -10.85 14.35
C ASN A 204 2.81 -11.15 15.54
N ILE A 205 2.66 -12.43 15.88
CA ILE A 205 2.08 -12.85 17.15
C ILE A 205 3.21 -12.96 18.17
N VAL A 206 3.16 -12.16 19.23
CA VAL A 206 4.18 -12.15 20.29
C VAL A 206 3.55 -12.47 21.64
N PRO A 207 4.27 -13.10 22.59
CA PRO A 207 3.81 -13.21 23.96
C PRO A 207 3.53 -11.83 24.58
N ILE A 208 2.59 -11.80 25.53
CA ILE A 208 2.35 -10.63 26.39
C ILE A 208 3.41 -10.59 27.50
#